data_AF-A0AAW0GFA9-F1
#
_entry.id   AF-A0AAW0GFA9-F1
#
_cell.length_a   1.000
_cell.length_b   1.000
_cell.length_c   1.000
_cell.angle_alpha   90.00
_cell.angle_beta   90.00
_cell.angle_gamma   90.00
#
_symmetry.space_group_name_H-M   'P 1'
#
loop_
_entity.id
_entity.type
_entity.pdbx_description
1 polymer ?
#
loop_
_entity_poly.entity_id
_entity_poly.type
_entity_poly.pdbx_seq_one_letter_code
_entity_poly.pdbx_strand_id
1 'polypeptide(L)'
;MAVHALRDTLLSSLSSLPGTRHFHIHVLVSSPRKHASLFPYAHPRPKVYLQDVFVLLSEQAAPGAPRALVTAIEAQLYNLPATSCGILYIQKVDATGQGTFPSPTSTLVRSFVAYYADPATRPISVDTLWIQLFARAQGQYLFPNSSDFPGKKPLSDVKLCAWWKRIFSEVAVEVESRLQRGRKNGSGDERDVEGAKARMQLFYLLPGFSELEAQHSLKLNSTVQSGQPSNTAQWIYGHQYSQTHIPLPCPPRVGTEKPHLGHVIPWFDDDPKSRFMDDLAHNTETNAVKSPKKKKPKTSSQKPESTASTSDASTRISRKAEHENRRTPTGELNQVGPDEFWERMSFRQECVAGAVTGFFTLGISISSQNDSSASKNPSVPSPLAPQAGQVSARLVRRVVSSLMTAHEFSTVERAIHATETLEESIKGLCDGIATVPVASKINVSSSAPLLLLQDEDTTHPQGSVDPNPDSTVEPSKAQADEEAPISTFLDVPRTPPRRAGALPEISPNPFPEPVASMDTYHTHIYGSIAVNNPALSPRAAADAGKAEEKPVTMLTVRKKKRKVEA
;
A
#
# COMPACT_ATOMS: atom_id res chain seq x y z
N MET A 1 21.28 24.15 2.62
CA MET A 1 19.85 24.04 2.97
C MET A 1 19.67 22.73 3.72
N ALA A 2 19.18 22.75 4.96
CA ALA A 2 18.90 21.52 5.70
C ALA A 2 17.80 20.76 4.95
N VAL A 3 18.08 19.56 4.46
CA VAL A 3 17.03 18.66 3.98
C VAL A 3 16.16 18.37 5.19
N HIS A 4 14.93 18.90 5.22
CA HIS A 4 14.01 18.57 6.30
C HIS A 4 13.71 17.07 6.23
N ALA A 5 14.07 16.34 7.29
CA ALA A 5 13.72 14.93 7.39
C ALA A 5 12.19 14.79 7.44
N LEU A 6 11.63 13.79 6.76
CA LEU A 6 10.18 13.52 6.73
C LEU A 6 9.58 13.55 8.16
N ARG A 7 10.24 12.88 9.10
CA ARG A 7 9.85 12.86 10.53
C ARG A 7 9.63 14.26 11.09
N ASP A 8 10.56 15.17 10.88
CA ASP A 8 10.55 16.51 11.47
C ASP A 8 9.47 17.38 10.82
N THR A 9 9.26 17.23 9.50
CA THR A 9 8.14 17.89 8.81
C THR A 9 6.79 17.42 9.35
N LEU A 10 6.63 16.11 9.56
CA LEU A 10 5.40 15.55 10.11
C LEU A 10 5.16 16.04 11.54
N LEU A 11 6.18 16.00 12.42
CA LEU A 11 6.09 16.51 13.79
C LEU A 11 5.73 18.00 13.82
N SER A 12 6.39 18.81 12.98
CA SER A 12 6.09 20.24 12.88
C SER A 12 4.65 20.50 12.44
N SER A 13 4.05 19.62 11.63
CA SER A 13 2.64 19.79 11.24
C SER A 13 1.67 19.53 12.39
N LEU A 14 2.03 18.65 13.34
CA LEU A 14 1.20 18.30 14.48
C LEU A 14 1.15 19.41 15.53
N SER A 15 2.12 20.32 15.55
CA SER A 15 2.18 21.44 16.49
C SER A 15 1.01 22.42 16.36
N SER A 16 0.27 22.39 15.24
CA SER A 16 -0.90 23.23 15.01
C SER A 16 -2.20 22.63 15.56
N LEU A 17 -2.19 21.41 16.10
CA LEU A 17 -3.40 20.76 16.60
C LEU A 17 -3.85 21.37 17.93
N PRO A 18 -5.16 21.56 18.15
CA PRO A 18 -5.67 22.15 19.39
C PRO A 18 -5.55 21.18 20.58
N GLY A 19 -5.56 21.75 21.79
CA GLY A 19 -5.46 21.04 23.05
C GLY A 19 -4.02 20.78 23.53
N THR A 20 -3.91 20.18 24.72
CA THR A 20 -2.65 19.75 25.32
C THR A 20 -2.44 18.27 25.02
N ARG A 21 -1.43 17.94 24.19
CA ARG A 21 -1.21 16.59 23.66
C ARG A 21 0.28 16.34 23.47
N HIS A 22 0.73 15.11 23.67
CA HIS A 22 2.10 14.71 23.37
C HIS A 22 2.08 13.64 22.29
N PHE A 23 2.71 13.95 21.15
CA PHE A 23 2.76 13.03 20.01
C PHE A 23 4.13 12.38 19.92
N HIS A 24 4.12 11.10 19.56
CA HIS A 24 5.31 10.31 19.28
C HIS A 24 5.17 9.70 17.89
N ILE A 25 6.18 9.84 17.06
CA ILE A 25 6.15 9.35 15.68
C ILE A 25 7.32 8.39 15.44
N HIS A 26 7.05 7.31 14.70
CA HIS A 26 8.07 6.44 14.12
C HIS A 26 7.93 6.46 12.61
N VAL A 27 8.98 6.91 11.92
CA VAL A 27 9.04 6.97 10.46
C VAL A 27 10.10 5.98 9.97
N LEU A 28 9.64 4.93 9.28
CA LEU A 28 10.50 3.91 8.68
C LEU A 28 10.48 4.08 7.17
N VAL A 29 11.65 4.37 6.58
CA VAL A 29 11.84 4.48 5.13
C VAL A 29 12.85 3.43 4.70
N SER A 30 12.49 2.55 3.78
CA SER A 30 13.41 1.52 3.30
C SER A 30 14.47 2.10 2.36
N SER A 31 15.67 1.49 2.32
CA SER A 31 16.62 1.73 1.23
C SER A 31 16.03 1.36 -0.13
N PRO A 32 16.30 2.13 -1.20
CA PRO A 32 15.82 1.80 -2.53
C PRO A 32 16.26 0.40 -2.98
N ARG A 33 15.32 -0.34 -3.59
CA ARG A 33 15.59 -1.64 -4.21
C ARG A 33 15.07 -1.67 -5.63
N LYS A 34 15.70 -2.46 -6.49
CA LYS A 34 15.17 -2.74 -7.83
C LYS A 34 13.80 -3.42 -7.72
N HIS A 35 12.85 -3.01 -8.56
CA HIS A 35 11.49 -3.52 -8.59
C HIS A 35 11.06 -3.73 -10.05
N ALA A 36 10.33 -4.81 -10.33
CA ALA A 36 10.00 -5.20 -11.70
C ALA A 36 8.49 -5.37 -11.96
N SER A 37 7.64 -5.31 -10.94
CA SER A 37 6.20 -5.56 -11.06
C SER A 37 5.35 -4.29 -11.20
N LEU A 38 5.93 -3.08 -11.22
CA LEU A 38 5.14 -1.85 -11.39
C LEU A 38 4.48 -1.77 -12.77
N PHE A 39 5.18 -2.25 -13.81
CA PHE A 39 4.64 -2.38 -15.17
C PHE A 39 4.93 -3.79 -15.68
N PRO A 40 4.20 -4.80 -15.16
CA PRO A 40 4.55 -6.21 -15.35
C PRO A 40 4.34 -6.67 -16.79
N TYR A 41 3.44 -5.97 -17.50
CA TYR A 41 3.04 -6.21 -18.90
C TYR A 41 3.76 -5.31 -19.91
N ALA A 42 4.57 -4.33 -19.47
CA ALA A 42 5.31 -3.46 -20.38
C ALA A 42 6.54 -4.16 -20.95
N HIS A 43 6.72 -4.10 -22.27
CA HIS A 43 7.90 -4.62 -22.95
C HIS A 43 8.61 -3.53 -23.78
N PRO A 44 9.94 -3.35 -23.60
CA PRO A 44 10.75 -3.91 -22.51
C PRO A 44 10.37 -3.31 -21.15
N ARG A 45 10.62 -4.06 -20.07
CA ARG A 45 10.27 -3.62 -18.72
C ARG A 45 11.06 -2.38 -18.31
N PRO A 46 10.41 -1.34 -17.76
CA PRO A 46 11.10 -0.17 -17.27
C PRO A 46 11.95 -0.53 -16.05
N LYS A 47 13.09 0.14 -15.91
CA LYS A 47 13.92 0.05 -14.71
C LYS A 47 13.27 0.88 -13.61
N VAL A 48 12.80 0.23 -12.56
CA VAL A 48 12.10 0.88 -11.43
C VAL A 48 12.85 0.59 -10.13
N TYR A 49 12.94 1.61 -9.27
CA TYR A 49 13.38 1.46 -7.89
C TYR A 49 12.23 1.75 -6.94
N LEU A 50 12.11 0.98 -5.86
CA LEU A 50 11.05 1.07 -4.87
C LEU A 50 11.62 1.34 -3.48
N GLN A 51 10.97 2.23 -2.75
CA GLN A 51 11.12 2.45 -1.32
C GLN A 51 9.77 2.27 -0.62
N ASP A 52 9.75 1.53 0.46
CA ASP A 52 8.60 1.42 1.36
C ASP A 52 8.69 2.53 2.41
N VAL A 53 7.55 3.16 2.70
CA VAL A 53 7.44 4.23 3.69
C VAL A 53 6.32 3.86 4.65
N PHE A 54 6.65 3.77 5.93
CA PHE A 54 5.71 3.43 6.98
C PHE A 54 5.81 4.44 8.12
N VAL A 55 4.67 5.03 8.50
CA VAL A 55 4.56 6.03 9.56
C VAL A 55 3.61 5.52 10.62
N LEU A 56 4.04 5.52 11.87
CA LEU A 56 3.22 5.28 13.05
C LEU A 56 3.17 6.56 13.88
N LEU A 57 1.98 6.92 14.35
CA LEU A 57 1.76 8.02 15.27
C LEU A 57 1.05 7.48 16.51
N SER A 58 1.66 7.66 17.67
CA SER A 58 1.03 7.48 18.97
C SER A 58 0.82 8.81 19.68
N GLU A 59 -0.17 8.82 20.56
CA GLU A 59 -0.60 9.99 21.31
C GLU A 59 -0.62 9.66 22.81
N GLN A 60 -0.22 10.65 23.60
CA GLN A 60 -0.28 10.67 25.05
C GLN A 60 -1.03 11.93 25.48
N ALA A 61 -2.07 11.77 26.31
CA ALA A 61 -2.92 12.88 26.75
C ALA A 61 -2.22 13.86 27.70
N ALA A 62 -1.38 13.34 28.60
CA ALA A 62 -0.61 14.13 29.56
C ALA A 62 0.74 13.46 29.86
N PRO A 63 1.77 14.20 30.30
CA PRO A 63 3.03 13.60 30.72
C PRO A 63 2.80 12.50 31.77
N GLY A 64 3.21 11.28 31.48
CA GLY A 64 3.03 10.11 32.35
C GLY A 64 1.76 9.28 32.10
N ALA A 65 0.84 9.75 31.26
CA ALA A 65 -0.28 8.94 30.79
C ALA A 65 0.20 7.84 29.80
N PRO A 66 -0.52 6.72 29.66
CA PRO A 66 -0.16 5.71 28.67
C PRO A 66 -0.27 6.26 27.24
N ARG A 67 0.55 5.69 26.33
CA ARG A 67 0.52 6.00 24.90
C ARG A 67 -0.41 5.05 24.18
N ALA A 68 -1.11 5.56 23.17
CA ALA A 68 -1.87 4.73 22.25
C ALA A 68 -1.54 5.12 20.81
N LEU A 69 -1.32 4.14 19.93
CA LEU A 69 -1.26 4.36 18.48
C LEU A 69 -2.61 4.90 18.00
N VAL A 70 -2.56 5.98 17.23
CA VAL A 70 -3.75 6.71 16.75
C VAL A 70 -3.84 6.78 15.24
N THR A 71 -2.73 6.72 14.51
CA THR A 71 -2.71 6.79 13.04
C THR A 71 -1.53 6.02 12.47
N ALA A 72 -1.75 5.35 11.35
CA ALA A 72 -0.69 4.75 10.55
C ALA A 72 -0.84 5.08 9.05
N ILE A 73 0.29 5.22 8.36
CA ILE A 73 0.37 5.44 6.90
C ILE A 73 1.34 4.42 6.32
N GLU A 74 0.88 3.65 5.33
CA GLU A 74 1.69 2.77 4.49
C GLU A 74 1.69 3.31 3.06
N ALA A 75 2.87 3.58 2.50
CA ALA A 75 3.04 4.11 1.16
C ALA A 75 4.28 3.55 0.48
N GLN A 76 4.29 3.63 -0.85
CA GLN A 76 5.36 3.12 -1.70
C GLN A 76 5.82 4.22 -2.66
N LEU A 77 7.12 4.53 -2.65
CA LEU A 77 7.73 5.50 -3.55
C LEU A 77 8.51 4.78 -4.65
N TYR A 78 8.04 4.94 -5.88
CA TYR A 78 8.66 4.41 -7.09
C TYR A 78 9.46 5.49 -7.79
N ASN A 79 10.68 5.17 -8.23
CA ASN A 79 11.53 6.03 -9.04
C ASN A 79 11.82 5.34 -10.38
N LEU A 80 11.54 6.03 -11.48
CA LEU A 80 11.77 5.62 -12.86
C LEU A 80 12.81 6.56 -13.51
N PRO A 81 14.11 6.24 -13.40
CA PRO A 81 15.18 7.13 -13.87
C PRO A 81 15.14 7.40 -15.37
N ALA A 82 14.63 6.46 -16.17
CA ALA A 82 14.62 6.57 -17.64
C ALA A 82 13.74 7.72 -18.14
N THR A 83 12.73 8.11 -17.36
CA THR A 83 11.75 9.14 -17.71
C THR A 83 11.76 10.32 -16.75
N SER A 84 12.68 10.34 -15.78
CA SER A 84 12.68 11.31 -14.67
C SER A 84 11.30 11.40 -13.99
N CYS A 85 10.67 10.24 -13.80
CA CYS A 85 9.33 10.12 -13.21
C CYS A 85 9.38 9.41 -11.85
N GLY A 86 8.62 9.94 -10.89
CA GLY A 86 8.32 9.28 -9.63
C GLY A 86 6.83 8.93 -9.52
N ILE A 87 6.52 7.88 -8.76
CA ILE A 87 5.14 7.60 -8.32
C ILE A 87 5.14 7.41 -6.80
N LEU A 88 4.39 8.23 -6.07
CA LEU A 88 4.04 7.95 -4.68
C LEU A 88 2.67 7.29 -4.65
N TYR A 89 2.62 6.02 -4.28
CA TYR A 89 1.36 5.29 -4.09
C TYR A 89 1.03 5.23 -2.60
N ILE A 90 -0.10 5.81 -2.19
CA ILE A 90 -0.59 5.72 -0.82
C ILE A 90 -1.41 4.43 -0.72
N GLN A 91 -0.86 3.42 -0.04
CA GLN A 91 -1.42 2.08 -0.02
C GLN A 91 -2.48 1.92 1.06
N LYS A 92 -2.16 2.31 2.30
CA LYS A 92 -3.10 2.25 3.44
C LYS A 92 -2.95 3.46 4.33
N VAL A 93 -4.08 3.96 4.81
CA VAL A 93 -4.16 4.92 5.92
C VAL A 93 -5.23 4.41 6.86
N ASP A 94 -4.89 4.30 8.14
CA ASP A 94 -5.84 3.85 9.15
C ASP A 94 -5.67 4.65 10.45
N ALA A 95 -6.72 4.64 11.25
CA ALA A 95 -6.75 5.23 12.58
C ALA A 95 -7.44 4.29 13.56
N THR A 96 -7.02 4.30 14.82
CA THR A 96 -7.60 3.42 15.85
C THR A 96 -8.85 4.03 16.50
N GLY A 97 -9.03 5.34 16.42
CA GLY A 97 -10.06 6.07 17.18
C GLY A 97 -9.70 6.34 18.64
N GLN A 98 -8.55 5.86 19.12
CA GLN A 98 -8.09 5.97 20.51
C GLN A 98 -7.56 7.38 20.88
N GLY A 99 -7.39 8.26 19.89
CA GLY A 99 -6.81 9.59 20.08
C GLY A 99 -7.82 10.66 20.49
N THR A 100 -7.31 11.78 21.01
CA THR A 100 -8.14 12.93 21.39
C THR A 100 -8.72 13.60 20.15
N PHE A 101 -9.92 14.17 20.27
CA PHE A 101 -10.50 15.00 19.20
C PHE A 101 -9.85 16.40 19.18
N PRO A 102 -9.53 16.98 18.00
CA PRO A 102 -9.68 16.41 16.66
C PRO A 102 -8.59 15.39 16.35
N SER A 103 -8.94 14.39 15.53
CA SER A 103 -7.98 13.36 15.12
C SER A 103 -6.76 13.97 14.38
N PRO A 104 -5.52 13.54 14.69
CA PRO A 104 -4.33 14.02 14.01
C PRO A 104 -4.21 13.49 12.56
N THR A 105 -5.01 12.50 12.17
CA THR A 105 -4.87 11.79 10.89
C THR A 105 -4.89 12.72 9.68
N SER A 106 -5.82 13.69 9.64
CA SER A 106 -5.93 14.61 8.50
C SER A 106 -4.71 15.52 8.37
N THR A 107 -4.22 16.04 9.50
CA THR A 107 -3.03 16.89 9.55
C THR A 107 -1.79 16.12 9.13
N LEU A 108 -1.63 14.89 9.65
CA LEU A 108 -0.50 14.03 9.35
C LEU A 108 -0.46 13.65 7.86
N VAL A 109 -1.60 13.20 7.30
CA VAL A 109 -1.69 12.79 5.89
C VAL A 109 -1.50 13.99 4.96
N ARG A 110 -2.09 15.16 5.28
CA ARG A 110 -1.86 16.38 4.49
C ARG A 110 -0.37 16.75 4.46
N SER A 111 0.30 16.74 5.61
CA SER A 111 1.74 17.02 5.70
C SER A 111 2.58 16.00 4.95
N PHE A 112 2.24 14.71 5.06
CA PHE A 112 2.90 13.62 4.34
C PHE A 112 2.83 13.81 2.82
N VAL A 113 1.62 14.06 2.28
CA VAL A 113 1.44 14.27 0.84
C VAL A 113 2.14 15.54 0.39
N ALA A 114 2.05 16.64 1.16
CA ALA A 114 2.74 17.89 0.85
C ALA A 114 4.28 17.73 0.83
N TYR A 115 4.85 16.95 1.74
CA TYR A 115 6.29 16.68 1.79
C TYR A 115 6.82 16.04 0.51
N TYR A 116 6.09 15.07 -0.05
CA TYR A 116 6.49 14.43 -1.31
C TYR A 116 6.11 15.25 -2.54
N ALA A 117 4.98 15.97 -2.50
CA ALA A 117 4.53 16.82 -3.59
C ALA A 117 5.48 18.02 -3.81
N ASP A 118 6.07 18.55 -2.74
CA ASP A 118 6.97 19.70 -2.79
C ASP A 118 8.39 19.28 -3.26
N PRO A 119 8.87 19.80 -4.40
CA PRO A 119 10.18 19.48 -4.96
C PRO A 119 11.36 19.85 -4.05
N ALA A 120 11.18 20.82 -3.16
CA ALA A 120 12.22 21.26 -2.24
C ALA A 120 12.42 20.31 -1.05
N THR A 121 11.38 19.53 -0.70
CA THR A 121 11.42 18.62 0.47
C THR A 121 11.48 17.16 0.09
N ARG A 122 10.97 16.77 -1.09
CA ARG A 122 10.91 15.36 -1.49
C ARG A 122 12.32 14.76 -1.63
N PRO A 123 12.51 13.47 -1.27
CA PRO A 123 13.83 12.84 -1.23
C PRO A 123 14.35 12.35 -2.60
N ILE A 124 13.49 12.37 -3.64
CA ILE A 124 13.88 11.97 -5.00
C ILE A 124 13.92 13.19 -5.93
N SER A 125 14.98 13.27 -6.73
CA SER A 125 15.12 14.31 -7.74
C SER A 125 14.56 13.80 -9.08
N VAL A 126 13.28 14.10 -9.34
CA VAL A 126 12.55 13.69 -10.56
C VAL A 126 11.81 14.88 -11.15
N ASP A 127 11.79 15.05 -12.46
CA ASP A 127 11.09 16.19 -13.08
C ASP A 127 9.56 16.08 -12.92
N THR A 128 9.05 14.85 -12.92
CA THR A 128 7.62 14.56 -12.80
C THR A 128 7.33 13.62 -11.65
N LEU A 129 6.33 13.94 -10.83
CA LEU A 129 5.83 13.09 -9.74
C LEU A 129 4.33 12.88 -9.90
N TRP A 130 3.90 11.63 -9.79
CA TRP A 130 2.49 11.24 -9.70
C TRP A 130 2.19 10.73 -8.29
N ILE A 131 1.27 11.34 -7.58
CA ILE A 131 0.75 10.81 -6.31
C ILE A 131 -0.58 10.14 -6.61
N GLN A 132 -0.70 8.84 -6.34
CA GLN A 132 -1.85 8.03 -6.69
C GLN A 132 -2.39 7.27 -5.48
N LEU A 133 -3.72 7.12 -5.42
CA LEU A 133 -4.39 6.23 -4.47
C LEU A 133 -5.75 5.80 -5.02
N PHE A 134 -6.30 4.73 -4.42
CA PHE A 134 -7.73 4.46 -4.48
C PHE A 134 -8.34 4.55 -3.08
N ALA A 135 -9.59 4.95 -3.01
CA ALA A 135 -10.36 5.14 -1.80
C ALA A 135 -11.55 4.19 -1.83
N ARG A 136 -11.57 3.25 -0.89
CA ARG A 136 -12.70 2.37 -0.58
C ARG A 136 -12.88 2.38 0.93
N ALA A 137 -14.10 2.35 1.46
CA ALA A 137 -14.28 2.24 2.90
C ALA A 137 -14.13 0.79 3.34
N GLN A 138 -13.41 0.60 4.44
CA GLN A 138 -13.35 -0.64 5.20
C GLN A 138 -13.35 -0.28 6.69
N GLY A 139 -13.82 -1.19 7.55
CA GLY A 139 -13.82 -0.97 8.99
C GLY A 139 -12.41 -0.77 9.57
N GLN A 140 -11.41 -1.40 8.95
CA GLN A 140 -10.00 -1.33 9.32
C GLN A 140 -9.10 -1.75 8.15
N TYR A 141 -7.86 -1.27 8.17
CA TYR A 141 -6.82 -1.55 7.17
C TYR A 141 -5.51 -2.04 7.80
N LEU A 142 -5.03 -1.33 8.82
CA LEU A 142 -3.73 -1.58 9.47
C LEU A 142 -3.88 -2.00 10.93
N PHE A 143 -4.96 -1.58 11.61
CA PHE A 143 -5.17 -1.83 13.04
C PHE A 143 -6.22 -2.94 13.26
N PRO A 144 -5.83 -4.18 13.58
CA PRO A 144 -6.77 -5.28 13.77
C PRO A 144 -7.77 -5.02 14.90
N ASN A 145 -9.02 -5.36 14.64
CA ASN A 145 -10.21 -5.19 15.49
C ASN A 145 -10.46 -3.76 15.98
N SER A 146 -9.82 -2.76 15.36
CA SER A 146 -10.09 -1.36 15.68
C SER A 146 -11.51 -0.93 15.28
N SER A 147 -12.17 -1.64 14.37
CA SER A 147 -13.59 -1.42 14.04
C SER A 147 -14.53 -1.65 15.23
N ASP A 148 -14.13 -2.49 16.17
CA ASP A 148 -14.96 -2.88 17.31
C ASP A 148 -14.86 -1.83 18.43
N PHE A 149 -13.87 -0.94 18.38
CA PHE A 149 -13.71 0.13 19.33
C PHE A 149 -14.76 1.24 19.08
N PRO A 150 -15.63 1.58 20.05
CA PRO A 150 -16.71 2.55 19.87
C PRO A 150 -16.27 3.97 19.50
N GLY A 151 -15.02 4.34 19.84
CA GLY A 151 -14.46 5.64 19.48
C GLY A 151 -14.08 5.74 18.00
N LYS A 152 -13.88 4.62 17.29
CA LYS A 152 -13.59 4.62 15.86
C LYS A 152 -14.88 4.88 15.09
N LYS A 153 -14.83 5.88 14.21
CA LYS A 153 -15.94 6.24 13.31
C LYS A 153 -15.48 6.11 11.86
N PRO A 154 -15.52 4.89 11.27
CA PRO A 154 -15.16 4.70 9.88
C PRO A 154 -16.03 5.58 8.97
N LEU A 155 -15.40 6.18 7.96
CA LEU A 155 -16.12 6.95 6.95
C LEU A 155 -16.82 5.98 6.00
N SER A 156 -18.02 6.34 5.53
CA SER A 156 -18.63 5.66 4.38
C SER A 156 -17.84 5.95 3.11
N ASP A 157 -18.00 5.13 2.07
CA ASP A 157 -17.28 5.25 0.81
C ASP A 157 -17.26 6.68 0.24
N VAL A 158 -18.43 7.31 0.14
CA VAL A 158 -18.58 8.67 -0.39
C VAL A 158 -17.89 9.70 0.52
N LYS A 159 -17.99 9.54 1.84
CA LYS A 159 -17.33 10.43 2.81
C LYS A 159 -15.81 10.29 2.75
N LEU A 160 -15.30 9.08 2.55
CA LEU A 160 -13.88 8.82 2.39
C LEU A 160 -13.35 9.44 1.08
N CYS A 161 -14.09 9.28 -0.02
CA CYS A 161 -13.76 9.93 -1.29
C CYS A 161 -13.75 11.46 -1.16
N ALA A 162 -14.74 12.05 -0.46
CA ALA A 162 -14.78 13.48 -0.21
C ALA A 162 -13.61 13.94 0.68
N TRP A 163 -13.24 13.12 1.68
CA TRP A 163 -12.10 13.38 2.55
C TRP A 163 -10.78 13.40 1.78
N TRP A 164 -10.51 12.41 0.92
CA TRP A 164 -9.31 12.39 0.08
C TRP A 164 -9.27 13.54 -0.92
N LYS A 165 -10.39 13.84 -1.59
CA LYS A 165 -10.50 14.99 -2.49
C LYS A 165 -10.16 16.31 -1.78
N ARG A 166 -10.64 16.49 -0.54
CA ARG A 166 -10.30 17.66 0.28
C ARG A 166 -8.82 17.73 0.61
N ILE A 167 -8.21 16.63 1.10
CA ILE A 167 -6.78 16.59 1.42
C ILE A 167 -5.92 16.95 0.20
N PHE A 168 -6.19 16.35 -0.96
CA PHE A 168 -5.44 16.63 -2.18
C PHE A 168 -5.64 18.09 -2.66
N SER A 169 -6.84 18.65 -2.49
CA SER A 169 -7.11 20.05 -2.83
C SER A 169 -6.31 21.00 -1.93
N GLU A 170 -6.29 20.77 -0.62
CA GLU A 170 -5.53 21.57 0.34
C GLU A 170 -4.02 21.51 0.04
N VAL A 171 -3.50 20.30 -0.22
CA VAL A 171 -2.07 20.11 -0.58
C VAL A 171 -1.73 20.80 -1.90
N ALA A 172 -2.57 20.68 -2.93
CA ALA A 172 -2.32 21.30 -4.22
C ALA A 172 -2.19 22.82 -4.07
N VAL A 173 -3.14 23.48 -3.40
CA VAL A 173 -3.09 24.93 -3.14
C VAL A 173 -1.85 25.31 -2.36
N GLU A 174 -1.50 24.54 -1.33
CA GLU A 174 -0.32 24.78 -0.51
C GLU A 174 0.98 24.69 -1.33
N VAL A 175 1.16 23.61 -2.09
CA VAL A 175 2.38 23.37 -2.90
C VAL A 175 2.49 24.39 -4.02
N GLU A 176 1.40 24.70 -4.71
CA GLU A 176 1.37 25.73 -5.75
C GLU A 176 1.79 27.10 -5.19
N SER A 177 1.31 27.47 -4.01
CA SER A 177 1.70 28.72 -3.34
C SER A 177 3.20 28.78 -3.01
N ARG A 178 3.81 27.64 -2.66
CA ARG A 178 5.26 27.53 -2.37
C ARG A 178 6.08 27.66 -3.64
N LEU A 179 5.67 26.97 -4.71
CA LEU A 179 6.32 27.03 -6.03
C LEU A 179 6.28 28.45 -6.60
N GLN A 180 5.17 29.16 -6.45
CA GLN A 180 5.03 30.56 -6.87
C GLN A 180 5.92 31.52 -6.05
N ARG A 181 6.04 31.31 -4.73
CA ARG A 181 6.92 32.12 -3.87
C ARG A 181 8.40 31.91 -4.20
N GLY A 182 8.82 30.66 -4.44
CA GLY A 182 10.20 30.35 -4.83
C GLY A 182 10.63 31.08 -6.10
N ARG A 183 9.70 31.27 -7.05
CA ARG A 183 9.95 31.99 -8.31
C ARG A 183 10.13 33.51 -8.13
N LYS A 184 9.48 34.13 -7.13
CA LYS A 184 9.59 35.58 -6.85
C LYS A 184 10.89 35.96 -6.13
N ASN A 185 11.50 35.02 -5.41
CA ASN A 185 12.74 35.26 -4.65
C ASN A 185 14.01 35.00 -5.47
N GLY A 186 13.89 34.43 -6.68
CA GLY A 186 15.00 34.36 -7.65
C GLY A 186 15.20 35.72 -8.33
N SER A 187 16.45 36.17 -8.43
CA SER A 187 16.87 37.47 -8.97
C SER A 187 16.07 37.90 -10.21
N GLY A 188 15.47 39.09 -10.13
CA GLY A 188 14.66 39.68 -11.18
C GLY A 188 15.46 40.12 -12.41
N ASP A 189 15.60 39.22 -13.38
CA ASP A 189 15.75 39.62 -14.77
C ASP A 189 14.40 39.37 -15.46
N GLU A 190 13.64 40.44 -15.69
CA GLU A 190 12.29 40.42 -16.28
C GLU A 190 12.30 40.04 -17.78
N ARG A 191 13.43 39.56 -18.33
CA ARG A 191 13.60 39.25 -19.76
C ARG A 191 13.63 37.76 -20.13
N ASP A 192 13.57 36.84 -19.16
CA ASP A 192 13.45 35.38 -19.39
C ASP A 192 12.02 34.85 -19.07
N VAL A 193 10.99 35.46 -19.68
CA VAL A 193 9.57 35.26 -19.31
C VAL A 193 8.98 33.89 -19.69
N GLU A 194 9.74 32.97 -20.30
CA GLU A 194 9.32 31.57 -20.53
C GLU A 194 10.01 30.52 -19.63
N GLY A 195 10.63 30.96 -18.54
CA GLY A 195 11.28 30.07 -17.57
C GLY A 195 10.32 29.10 -16.87
N ALA A 196 10.60 27.80 -17.01
CA ALA A 196 10.14 26.64 -16.21
C ALA A 196 8.76 26.78 -15.55
N LYS A 197 7.68 26.58 -16.31
CA LYS A 197 6.32 26.51 -15.74
C LYS A 197 6.13 25.17 -15.02
N ALA A 198 6.04 25.20 -13.69
CA ALA A 198 5.52 24.07 -12.94
C ALA A 198 4.06 23.82 -13.34
N ARG A 199 3.75 22.57 -13.69
CA ARG A 199 2.41 22.11 -14.08
C ARG A 199 1.90 21.20 -12.99
N MET A 200 0.68 21.44 -12.53
CA MET A 200 0.02 20.62 -11.55
C MET A 200 -1.40 20.33 -12.02
N GLN A 201 -1.81 19.06 -11.96
CA GLN A 201 -3.16 18.63 -12.34
C GLN A 201 -3.70 17.59 -11.37
N LEU A 202 -4.98 17.73 -11.04
CA LEU A 202 -5.71 16.83 -10.16
C LEU A 202 -6.75 16.05 -10.97
N PHE A 203 -6.76 14.74 -10.81
CA PHE A 203 -7.71 13.83 -11.44
C PHE A 203 -8.45 13.04 -10.38
N TYR A 204 -9.76 12.88 -10.58
CA TYR A 204 -10.55 11.96 -9.79
C TYR A 204 -11.58 11.24 -10.66
N LEU A 205 -11.84 9.98 -10.33
CA LEU A 205 -12.85 9.17 -11.01
C LEU A 205 -13.56 8.28 -9.99
N LEU A 206 -14.90 8.24 -10.08
CA LEU A 206 -15.74 7.28 -9.36
C LEU A 206 -16.36 6.36 -10.42
N PRO A 207 -15.80 5.17 -10.70
CA PRO A 207 -16.35 4.29 -11.72
C PRO A 207 -17.83 3.99 -11.46
N GLY A 208 -18.66 4.14 -12.50
CA GLY A 208 -20.11 3.99 -12.42
C GLY A 208 -20.89 5.29 -12.18
N PHE A 209 -20.20 6.41 -11.91
CA PHE A 209 -20.83 7.72 -11.76
C PHE A 209 -20.57 8.58 -13.00
N SER A 210 -21.56 9.37 -13.40
CA SER A 210 -21.34 10.53 -14.26
C SER A 210 -20.62 11.65 -13.49
N GLU A 211 -20.04 12.61 -14.22
CA GLU A 211 -19.38 13.75 -13.60
C GLU A 211 -20.31 14.51 -12.64
N LEU A 212 -21.55 14.78 -13.05
CA LEU A 212 -22.52 15.52 -12.24
C LEU A 212 -22.89 14.78 -10.96
N GLU A 213 -23.11 13.46 -11.04
CA GLU A 213 -23.40 12.62 -9.87
C GLU A 213 -22.23 12.58 -8.90
N ALA A 214 -21.00 12.42 -9.42
CA ALA A 214 -19.79 12.43 -8.61
C ALA A 214 -19.61 13.79 -7.92
N GLN A 215 -19.76 14.90 -8.65
CA GLN A 215 -19.68 16.24 -8.09
C GLN A 215 -20.72 16.45 -7.00
N HIS A 216 -21.98 16.08 -7.24
CA HIS A 216 -23.06 16.25 -6.27
C HIS A 216 -22.82 15.40 -5.01
N SER A 217 -22.45 14.13 -5.18
CA SER A 217 -22.17 13.18 -4.08
C SER A 217 -21.03 13.66 -3.18
N LEU A 218 -19.98 14.26 -3.75
CA LEU A 218 -18.84 14.77 -2.99
C LEU A 218 -19.09 16.17 -2.40
N LYS A 219 -19.91 17.03 -3.04
CA LYS A 219 -20.26 18.38 -2.54
C LYS A 219 -21.24 18.35 -1.37
N LEU A 220 -22.22 17.44 -1.37
CA LEU A 220 -23.16 17.25 -0.25
C LEU A 220 -22.46 16.97 1.08
N ASN A 221 -21.24 16.43 1.04
CA ASN A 221 -20.45 16.05 2.20
C ASN A 221 -19.36 17.07 2.56
N SER A 222 -19.15 18.12 1.74
CA SER A 222 -18.28 19.23 2.12
C SER A 222 -19.09 20.18 3.00
N THR A 223 -18.94 20.04 4.32
CA THR A 223 -19.49 20.99 5.30
C THR A 223 -18.69 22.29 5.24
N VAL A 224 -18.75 23.01 4.12
CA VAL A 224 -18.20 24.36 4.01
C VAL A 224 -19.25 25.31 4.55
N GLN A 225 -18.92 25.96 5.66
CA GLN A 225 -19.60 27.15 6.14
C GLN A 225 -19.72 28.14 4.98
N SER A 226 -20.95 28.52 4.65
CA SER A 226 -21.28 29.56 3.68
C SER A 226 -20.50 30.84 3.99
N GLY A 227 -19.60 31.28 3.09
CA GLY A 227 -19.09 32.66 3.15
C GLY A 227 -17.65 32.94 2.70
N GLN A 228 -16.83 31.95 2.32
CA GLN A 228 -15.47 32.23 1.81
C GLN A 228 -15.31 31.76 0.36
N PRO A 229 -14.80 32.59 -0.56
CA PRO A 229 -14.45 32.17 -1.91
C PRO A 229 -13.26 31.22 -1.80
N SER A 230 -13.54 29.92 -1.75
CA SER A 230 -12.49 28.91 -1.60
C SER A 230 -11.65 28.90 -2.88
N ASN A 231 -10.39 29.32 -2.74
CA ASN A 231 -9.31 29.12 -3.69
C ASN A 231 -9.16 27.61 -3.92
N THR A 232 -10.04 27.02 -4.72
CA THR A 232 -10.25 25.57 -4.83
C THR A 232 -9.43 25.08 -5.99
N ALA A 233 -8.56 24.12 -5.72
CA ALA A 233 -7.79 23.48 -6.77
C ALA A 233 -8.75 22.90 -7.84
N GLN A 234 -8.43 23.14 -9.11
CA GLN A 234 -9.24 22.67 -10.23
C GLN A 234 -9.06 21.16 -10.40
N TRP A 235 -10.17 20.42 -10.39
CA TRP A 235 -10.19 18.97 -10.61
C TRP A 235 -10.69 18.63 -12.01
N ILE A 236 -10.04 17.65 -12.65
CA ILE A 236 -10.51 17.01 -13.87
C ILE A 236 -11.22 15.71 -13.47
N TYR A 237 -12.47 15.54 -13.89
CA TYR A 237 -13.18 14.27 -13.73
C TYR A 237 -12.73 13.29 -14.81
N GLY A 238 -12.14 12.17 -14.42
CA GLY A 238 -11.53 11.22 -15.34
C GLY A 238 -10.19 10.69 -14.82
N HIS A 239 -9.43 10.07 -15.71
CA HIS A 239 -8.10 9.52 -15.42
C HIS A 239 -6.99 10.27 -16.16
N GLN A 240 -5.78 10.19 -15.62
CA GLN A 240 -4.59 10.87 -16.13
C GLN A 240 -3.95 10.22 -17.37
N TYR A 241 -4.46 9.07 -17.81
CA TYR A 241 -3.79 8.29 -18.86
C TYR A 241 -4.07 8.77 -20.29
N SER A 242 -5.10 9.60 -20.51
CA SER A 242 -5.45 10.13 -21.84
C SER A 242 -4.91 11.54 -22.09
N GLN A 243 -4.34 12.19 -21.07
CA GLN A 243 -3.74 13.52 -21.22
C GLN A 243 -2.28 13.46 -21.71
N THR A 244 -1.82 14.57 -22.29
CA THR A 244 -0.45 14.73 -22.82
C THR A 244 0.34 15.88 -22.19
N HIS A 245 -0.26 16.58 -21.22
CA HIS A 245 0.31 17.77 -20.57
C HIS A 245 1.42 17.46 -19.56
N ILE A 246 1.29 16.33 -18.85
CA ILE A 246 2.22 15.82 -17.85
C ILE A 246 2.75 14.46 -18.34
N PRO A 247 4.08 14.27 -18.43
CA PRO A 247 4.67 13.01 -18.87
C PRO A 247 4.23 11.81 -18.03
N LEU A 248 3.83 10.72 -18.69
CA LEU A 248 3.50 9.47 -18.01
C LEU A 248 4.77 8.69 -17.61
N PRO A 249 4.72 7.83 -16.58
CA PRO A 249 5.91 7.15 -16.06
C PRO A 249 6.60 6.20 -17.06
N CYS A 250 5.82 5.52 -17.91
CA CYS A 250 6.31 4.50 -18.84
C CYS A 250 5.74 4.75 -20.26
N PRO A 251 6.14 5.82 -20.96
CA PRO A 251 5.60 6.09 -22.28
C PRO A 251 5.94 4.96 -23.27
N PRO A 252 5.06 4.67 -24.24
CA PRO A 252 5.37 3.74 -25.33
C PRO A 252 6.58 4.23 -26.11
N ARG A 253 7.41 3.30 -26.60
CA ARG A 253 8.58 3.65 -27.41
C ARG A 253 8.15 4.26 -28.74
N VAL A 254 8.78 5.36 -29.11
CA VAL A 254 8.61 6.00 -30.42
C VAL A 254 9.06 5.00 -31.50
N GLY A 255 8.12 4.53 -32.33
CA GLY A 255 8.40 3.68 -33.50
C GLY A 255 8.14 2.17 -33.36
N THR A 256 7.63 1.66 -32.23
CA THR A 256 7.26 0.24 -32.08
C THR A 256 5.91 0.07 -31.39
N GLU A 257 4.98 -0.62 -32.07
CA GLU A 257 3.65 -1.10 -31.64
C GLU A 257 2.69 -0.04 -31.04
N LYS A 258 1.38 -0.30 -31.15
CA LYS A 258 0.37 0.57 -30.52
C LYS A 258 0.57 0.52 -29.00
N PRO A 259 0.55 1.67 -28.27
CA PRO A 259 0.55 1.63 -26.81
C PRO A 259 -0.60 0.77 -26.33
N HIS A 260 -0.27 -0.27 -25.56
CA HIS A 260 -1.26 -1.10 -24.89
C HIS A 260 -1.30 -0.74 -23.40
N LEU A 261 -2.36 -1.17 -22.71
CA LEU A 261 -2.60 -0.78 -21.30
C LEU A 261 -1.42 -1.07 -20.37
N GLY A 262 -0.60 -2.07 -20.70
CA GLY A 262 0.55 -2.50 -19.90
C GLY A 262 1.65 -1.45 -19.75
N HIS A 263 1.80 -0.52 -20.71
CA HIS A 263 2.71 0.63 -20.59
C HIS A 263 2.07 1.82 -19.89
N VAL A 264 0.75 1.83 -19.78
CA VAL A 264 -0.02 3.02 -19.37
C VAL A 264 -0.39 2.95 -17.89
N ILE A 265 -0.99 1.83 -17.45
CA ILE A 265 -1.54 1.68 -16.11
C ILE A 265 -0.53 0.95 -15.21
N PRO A 266 -0.03 1.58 -14.13
CA PRO A 266 0.81 0.93 -13.14
C PRO A 266 0.03 -0.11 -12.32
N TRP A 267 0.71 -1.18 -11.99
CA TRP A 267 0.24 -2.28 -11.15
C TRP A 267 0.76 -2.08 -9.71
N PHE A 268 -0.16 -2.04 -8.75
CA PHE A 268 0.06 -1.96 -7.31
C PHE A 268 -0.59 -3.13 -6.56
N ASP A 269 -0.01 -3.49 -5.41
CA ASP A 269 -0.55 -4.54 -4.52
C ASP A 269 -1.94 -4.18 -3.98
N ASP A 270 -2.83 -5.16 -3.89
CA ASP A 270 -4.21 -5.06 -3.39
C ASP A 270 -5.14 -4.03 -4.08
N ASP A 271 -4.72 -3.46 -5.21
CA ASP A 271 -5.47 -2.45 -5.93
C ASP A 271 -6.53 -3.06 -6.88
N PRO A 272 -7.79 -2.56 -6.90
CA PRO A 272 -8.79 -3.01 -7.86
C PRO A 272 -8.36 -2.87 -9.33
N LYS A 273 -7.61 -1.83 -9.69
CA LYS A 273 -7.18 -1.60 -11.09
C LYS A 273 -6.11 -2.60 -11.52
N SER A 274 -5.23 -3.01 -10.61
CA SER A 274 -4.23 -4.07 -10.84
C SER A 274 -4.91 -5.42 -11.07
N ARG A 275 -5.87 -5.76 -10.21
CA ARG A 275 -6.67 -6.99 -10.35
C ARG A 275 -7.43 -7.03 -11.67
N PHE A 276 -8.00 -5.90 -12.10
CA PHE A 276 -8.66 -5.84 -13.41
C PHE A 276 -7.66 -5.90 -14.58
N MET A 277 -6.48 -5.29 -14.46
CA MET A 277 -5.39 -5.44 -15.42
C MET A 277 -4.96 -6.91 -15.58
N ASP A 278 -4.85 -7.65 -14.48
CA ASP A 278 -4.50 -9.08 -14.50
C ASP A 278 -5.60 -9.91 -15.19
N ASP A 279 -6.87 -9.63 -14.90
CA ASP A 279 -8.00 -10.26 -15.59
C ASP A 279 -7.95 -10.02 -17.11
N LEU A 280 -7.69 -8.79 -17.56
CA LEU A 280 -7.57 -8.48 -18.99
C LEU A 280 -6.36 -9.15 -19.64
N ALA A 281 -5.24 -9.28 -18.93
CA ALA A 281 -4.06 -9.97 -19.40
C ALA A 281 -4.30 -11.47 -19.64
N HIS A 282 -5.10 -12.08 -18.76
CA HIS A 282 -5.36 -13.51 -18.76
C HIS A 282 -6.62 -13.92 -19.52
N ASN A 283 -7.55 -13.00 -19.78
CA ASN A 283 -8.72 -13.25 -20.61
C ASN A 283 -8.32 -13.22 -22.10
N THR A 284 -8.41 -14.38 -22.74
CA THR A 284 -8.17 -14.55 -24.19
C THR A 284 -9.47 -14.72 -24.97
N GLU A 285 -10.63 -14.51 -24.33
CA GLU A 285 -11.93 -14.89 -24.87
C GLU A 285 -12.73 -13.70 -25.38
N THR A 286 -12.56 -13.37 -26.66
CA THR A 286 -13.72 -12.95 -27.46
C THR A 286 -14.71 -14.12 -27.51
N ASN A 287 -15.77 -14.05 -26.72
CA ASN A 287 -17.01 -14.84 -26.88
C ASN A 287 -16.85 -16.36 -27.14
N ALA A 288 -16.34 -17.13 -26.18
CA ALA A 288 -16.59 -18.58 -26.20
C ALA A 288 -16.54 -19.18 -24.80
N VAL A 289 -17.67 -19.18 -24.10
CA VAL A 289 -17.90 -20.06 -22.93
C VAL A 289 -17.51 -21.49 -23.32
N LYS A 290 -16.32 -21.94 -22.92
CA LYS A 290 -15.91 -23.34 -23.04
C LYS A 290 -15.86 -23.94 -21.65
N SER A 291 -16.85 -24.79 -21.38
CA SER A 291 -16.87 -25.63 -20.18
C SER A 291 -15.56 -26.41 -20.01
N PRO A 292 -15.15 -26.72 -18.76
CA PRO A 292 -13.89 -27.41 -18.49
C PRO A 292 -13.81 -28.72 -19.27
N LYS A 293 -12.78 -28.87 -20.11
CA LYS A 293 -12.55 -30.12 -20.86
C LYS A 293 -12.30 -31.25 -19.88
N LYS A 294 -13.25 -32.17 -19.73
CA LYS A 294 -13.03 -33.47 -19.09
C LYS A 294 -11.86 -34.17 -19.78
N LYS A 295 -10.82 -34.51 -19.00
CA LYS A 295 -9.68 -35.31 -19.45
C LYS A 295 -10.19 -36.69 -19.91
N LYS A 296 -10.06 -37.02 -21.19
CA LYS A 296 -10.11 -38.41 -21.66
C LYS A 296 -8.71 -39.02 -21.57
N PRO A 297 -8.57 -40.30 -21.19
CA PRO A 297 -7.28 -40.97 -21.08
C PRO A 297 -6.66 -41.19 -22.46
N LYS A 298 -5.33 -41.12 -22.52
CA LYS A 298 -4.50 -41.39 -23.70
C LYS A 298 -4.48 -42.89 -24.00
N THR A 299 -4.85 -43.26 -25.23
CA THR A 299 -4.51 -44.57 -25.80
C THR A 299 -3.37 -44.40 -26.81
N SER A 300 -2.39 -45.28 -26.73
CA SER A 300 -1.20 -45.38 -27.57
C SER A 300 -1.52 -45.85 -28.99
N SER A 301 -0.95 -45.19 -30.01
CA SER A 301 -0.71 -45.82 -31.32
C SER A 301 0.48 -45.14 -32.01
N GLN A 302 1.25 -45.96 -32.72
CA GLN A 302 2.59 -45.73 -33.22
C GLN A 302 2.68 -44.86 -34.48
N LYS A 303 3.92 -44.41 -34.71
CA LYS A 303 4.57 -43.72 -35.85
C LYS A 303 4.29 -44.40 -37.24
N PRO A 304 4.54 -43.72 -38.39
CA PRO A 304 5.91 -43.74 -38.96
C PRO A 304 6.41 -42.43 -39.58
N GLU A 305 7.71 -42.47 -39.91
CA GLU A 305 8.65 -41.41 -40.28
C GLU A 305 8.57 -40.97 -41.74
N SER A 306 9.01 -39.74 -42.03
CA SER A 306 9.80 -39.46 -43.24
C SER A 306 10.67 -38.21 -43.09
N THR A 307 11.96 -38.44 -43.36
CA THR A 307 12.95 -37.57 -44.04
C THR A 307 13.29 -36.19 -43.48
N ALA A 308 14.54 -36.10 -43.01
CA ALA A 308 15.26 -34.88 -42.70
C ALA A 308 15.66 -34.13 -43.99
N SER A 309 15.46 -32.81 -44.01
CA SER A 309 16.27 -31.89 -44.80
C SER A 309 16.48 -30.55 -44.08
N THR A 310 17.76 -30.20 -44.01
CA THR A 310 18.42 -28.92 -43.73
C THR A 310 17.56 -27.64 -43.76
N SER A 311 17.28 -27.07 -42.58
CA SER A 311 16.93 -25.63 -42.41
C SER A 311 17.02 -25.14 -40.95
N ASP A 312 18.03 -25.57 -40.17
CA ASP A 312 17.97 -25.51 -38.70
C ASP A 312 18.48 -24.20 -38.04
N ALA A 313 18.60 -23.09 -38.78
CA ALA A 313 19.01 -21.79 -38.22
C ALA A 313 17.87 -20.76 -38.17
N SER A 314 17.09 -20.62 -39.25
CA SER A 314 15.97 -19.67 -39.32
C SER A 314 14.75 -20.15 -38.52
N THR A 315 14.52 -21.46 -38.44
CA THR A 315 13.40 -22.04 -37.68
C THR A 315 13.63 -22.03 -36.17
N ARG A 316 14.89 -21.99 -35.70
CA ARG A 316 15.21 -21.84 -34.26
C ARG A 316 15.00 -20.40 -33.79
N ILE A 317 15.27 -19.41 -34.64
CA ILE A 317 15.04 -17.99 -34.31
C ILE A 317 13.54 -17.70 -34.26
N SER A 318 12.77 -18.19 -35.24
CA SER A 318 11.30 -18.02 -35.24
C SER A 318 10.62 -18.79 -34.10
N ARG A 319 11.04 -20.01 -33.76
CA ARG A 319 10.51 -20.73 -32.60
C ARG A 319 10.91 -20.10 -31.25
N LYS A 320 12.05 -19.41 -31.17
CA LYS A 320 12.48 -18.70 -29.95
C LYS A 320 11.69 -17.39 -29.78
N ALA A 321 11.46 -16.64 -30.86
CA ALA A 321 10.59 -15.46 -30.88
C ALA A 321 9.12 -15.84 -30.59
N GLU A 322 8.63 -16.94 -31.14
CA GLU A 322 7.26 -17.43 -30.92
C GLU A 322 7.07 -18.02 -29.50
N HIS A 323 8.12 -18.62 -28.91
CA HIS A 323 8.10 -19.06 -27.51
C HIS A 323 8.22 -17.88 -26.53
N GLU A 324 8.93 -16.80 -26.90
CA GLU A 324 9.02 -15.59 -26.08
C GLU A 324 7.70 -14.81 -26.10
N ASN A 325 7.05 -14.70 -27.27
CA ASN A 325 5.72 -14.09 -27.42
C ASN A 325 4.60 -14.90 -26.72
N ARG A 326 4.78 -16.22 -26.57
CA ARG A 326 3.88 -17.10 -25.79
C ARG A 326 4.00 -16.98 -24.27
N ARG A 327 5.01 -16.27 -23.74
CA ARG A 327 5.25 -16.18 -22.29
C ARG A 327 4.58 -14.98 -21.63
N THR A 328 4.10 -14.02 -22.40
CA THR A 328 3.45 -12.81 -21.89
C THR A 328 1.97 -12.87 -22.23
N PRO A 329 1.08 -13.02 -21.23
CA PRO A 329 -0.36 -12.93 -21.45
C PRO A 329 -0.67 -11.50 -21.90
N THR A 330 -0.75 -11.28 -23.21
CA THR A 330 -1.17 -9.98 -23.77
C THR A 330 -2.69 -9.89 -23.91
N GLY A 331 -3.41 -10.99 -23.66
CA GLY A 331 -4.87 -11.12 -23.58
C GLY A 331 -5.66 -10.08 -24.38
N GLU A 332 -6.51 -9.35 -23.68
CA GLU A 332 -7.24 -8.18 -24.17
C GLU A 332 -6.48 -6.86 -23.95
N LEU A 333 -5.28 -6.87 -23.35
CA LEU A 333 -4.52 -5.66 -23.03
C LEU A 333 -4.19 -4.80 -24.26
N ASN A 334 -4.03 -5.42 -25.43
CA ASN A 334 -3.76 -4.74 -26.70
C ASN A 334 -5.03 -4.23 -27.40
N GLN A 335 -6.21 -4.63 -26.92
CA GLN A 335 -7.50 -4.34 -27.54
C GLN A 335 -8.23 -3.20 -26.83
N VAL A 336 -8.06 -3.12 -25.50
CA VAL A 336 -8.77 -2.16 -24.66
C VAL A 336 -7.94 -0.87 -24.51
N GLY A 337 -8.55 0.28 -24.79
CA GLY A 337 -7.94 1.59 -24.55
C GLY A 337 -8.07 2.04 -23.08
N PRO A 338 -7.32 3.06 -22.62
CA PRO A 338 -7.45 3.56 -21.25
C PRO A 338 -8.87 4.01 -20.88
N ASP A 339 -9.58 4.70 -21.78
CA ASP A 339 -10.95 5.17 -21.52
C ASP A 339 -11.90 3.98 -21.35
N GLU A 340 -11.84 3.01 -22.28
CA GLU A 340 -12.64 1.78 -22.21
C GLU A 340 -12.31 0.93 -20.97
N PHE A 341 -11.05 0.89 -20.55
CA PHE A 341 -10.65 0.23 -19.31
C PHE A 341 -11.42 0.81 -18.13
N TRP A 342 -11.51 2.13 -18.02
CA TRP A 342 -12.20 2.79 -16.91
C TRP A 342 -13.72 2.68 -17.00
N GLU A 343 -14.29 2.59 -18.20
CA GLU A 343 -15.70 2.23 -18.40
C GLU A 343 -15.97 0.80 -17.89
N ARG A 344 -15.16 -0.18 -18.31
CA ARG A 344 -15.29 -1.58 -17.88
C ARG A 344 -15.03 -1.74 -16.37
N MET A 345 -14.18 -0.89 -15.78
CA MET A 345 -13.91 -0.88 -14.34
C MET A 345 -15.18 -0.63 -13.50
N SER A 346 -16.17 0.09 -14.04
CA SER A 346 -17.44 0.37 -13.34
C SER A 346 -18.29 -0.88 -13.05
N PHE A 347 -18.10 -1.96 -13.81
CA PHE A 347 -18.85 -3.21 -13.65
C PHE A 347 -18.16 -4.22 -12.73
N ARG A 348 -17.01 -3.85 -12.16
CA ARG A 348 -16.22 -4.73 -11.28
C ARG A 348 -16.85 -4.77 -9.89
N GLN A 349 -16.65 -5.89 -9.18
CA GLN A 349 -17.27 -6.13 -7.87
C GLN A 349 -16.95 -5.04 -6.84
N GLU A 350 -15.81 -4.36 -6.97
CA GLU A 350 -15.38 -3.25 -6.14
C GLU A 350 -16.13 -1.94 -6.40
N CYS A 351 -16.87 -1.85 -7.51
CA CYS A 351 -17.55 -0.64 -7.99
C CYS A 351 -19.08 -0.83 -8.19
N VAL A 352 -19.63 -1.99 -7.83
CA VAL A 352 -21.06 -2.31 -7.99
C VAL A 352 -21.73 -2.60 -6.63
N ALA A 353 -23.04 -2.85 -6.65
CA ALA A 353 -23.84 -3.22 -5.47
C ALA A 353 -23.78 -2.19 -4.33
N GLY A 354 -23.73 -0.89 -4.67
CA GLY A 354 -23.72 0.20 -3.70
C GLY A 354 -22.34 0.55 -3.13
N ALA A 355 -21.30 -0.20 -3.48
CA ALA A 355 -19.92 0.16 -3.17
C ALA A 355 -19.46 1.32 -4.05
N VAL A 356 -18.82 2.33 -3.46
CA VAL A 356 -18.23 3.45 -4.20
C VAL A 356 -16.72 3.43 -3.99
N THR A 357 -15.98 3.08 -5.04
CA THR A 357 -14.52 3.18 -5.04
C THR A 357 -14.10 4.42 -5.83
N GLY A 358 -13.27 5.28 -5.24
CA GLY A 358 -12.73 6.47 -5.92
C GLY A 358 -11.26 6.35 -6.22
N PHE A 359 -10.83 6.81 -7.40
CA PHE A 359 -9.43 6.89 -7.78
C PHE A 359 -9.00 8.34 -7.81
N PHE A 360 -7.89 8.68 -7.16
CA PHE A 360 -7.40 10.04 -7.04
C PHE A 360 -5.95 10.10 -7.48
N THR A 361 -5.62 11.14 -8.26
CA THR A 361 -4.27 11.36 -8.76
C THR A 361 -3.91 12.83 -8.73
N LEU A 362 -2.72 13.15 -8.24
CA LEU A 362 -2.07 14.45 -8.34
C LEU A 362 -0.81 14.31 -9.18
N GLY A 363 -0.79 14.94 -10.35
CA GLY A 363 0.38 15.04 -11.22
C GLY A 363 1.08 16.37 -11.02
N ILE A 364 2.40 16.34 -10.85
CA ILE A 364 3.25 17.52 -10.69
C ILE A 364 4.43 17.36 -11.66
N SER A 365 4.67 18.34 -12.52
CA SER A 365 5.80 18.36 -13.44
C SER A 365 6.48 19.70 -13.42
N ILE A 366 7.81 19.69 -13.34
CA ILE A 366 8.64 20.89 -13.36
C ILE A 366 9.49 20.79 -14.61
N SER A 367 9.22 21.65 -15.58
CA SER A 367 10.02 21.72 -16.80
C SER A 367 11.34 22.42 -16.49
N SER A 368 12.39 21.65 -16.19
CA SER A 368 13.76 22.15 -16.22
C SER A 368 14.14 22.39 -17.70
N GLN A 369 13.98 23.61 -18.21
CA GLN A 369 14.59 23.96 -19.51
C GLN A 369 16.09 24.18 -19.29
N ASN A 370 16.91 23.54 -20.13
CA ASN A 370 18.38 23.38 -20.11
C ASN A 370 18.87 22.23 -19.20
N ASP A 371 19.59 21.19 -19.64
CA ASP A 371 20.57 21.10 -20.72
C ASP A 371 20.69 19.69 -21.33
N SER A 372 20.49 19.57 -22.64
CA SER A 372 20.95 18.43 -23.45
C SER A 372 22.48 18.46 -23.69
N SER A 373 23.24 19.20 -22.88
CA SER A 373 24.68 19.39 -23.04
C SER A 373 25.53 19.32 -21.75
N ALA A 374 24.95 19.06 -20.57
CA ALA A 374 25.72 18.99 -19.32
C ALA A 374 26.09 17.53 -18.96
N SER A 375 27.18 17.03 -19.55
CA SER A 375 27.89 15.91 -18.96
C SER A 375 28.60 16.35 -17.66
N LYS A 376 28.40 15.59 -16.58
CA LYS A 376 29.25 15.42 -15.38
C LYS A 376 29.02 16.36 -14.16
N ASN A 377 28.32 15.76 -13.20
CA ASN A 377 28.51 15.75 -11.73
C ASN A 377 28.68 17.09 -10.97
N PRO A 378 27.89 17.22 -9.89
CA PRO A 378 28.39 16.91 -8.57
C PRO A 378 27.92 15.52 -8.16
N SER A 379 28.56 14.92 -7.16
CA SER A 379 28.33 13.57 -6.64
C SER A 379 26.87 13.32 -6.20
N VAL A 380 25.95 13.07 -7.14
CA VAL A 380 24.62 12.58 -6.82
C VAL A 380 24.78 11.10 -6.46
N PRO A 381 24.50 10.69 -5.22
CA PRO A 381 24.60 9.29 -4.83
C PRO A 381 23.71 8.46 -5.75
N SER A 382 24.16 7.24 -6.08
CA SER A 382 23.37 6.31 -6.89
C SER A 382 21.93 6.25 -6.36
N PRO A 383 20.90 6.19 -7.21
CA PRO A 383 19.51 6.07 -6.77
C PRO A 383 19.25 4.78 -5.96
N LEU A 384 20.23 3.86 -5.92
CA LEU A 384 20.23 2.65 -5.10
C LEU A 384 21.03 2.76 -3.80
N ALA A 385 21.82 3.83 -3.64
CA ALA A 385 22.65 4.02 -2.46
C ALA A 385 21.76 4.36 -1.26
N PRO A 386 21.85 3.59 -0.16
CA PRO A 386 21.16 3.91 1.07
C PRO A 386 21.52 5.32 1.56
N GLN A 387 20.52 6.06 1.99
CA GLN A 387 20.66 7.38 2.62
C GLN A 387 20.60 7.26 4.14
N ALA A 388 21.11 8.29 4.83
CA ALA A 388 20.98 8.39 6.29
C ALA A 388 19.51 8.26 6.72
N GLY A 389 19.26 7.49 7.78
CA GLY A 389 17.92 7.22 8.28
C GLY A 389 17.14 6.10 7.56
N GLN A 390 17.65 5.57 6.44
CA GLN A 390 17.00 4.45 5.76
C GLN A 390 17.30 3.12 6.44
N VAL A 391 16.31 2.23 6.43
CA VAL A 391 16.37 0.87 7.02
C VAL A 391 16.19 -0.20 5.94
N SER A 392 16.41 -1.47 6.28
CA SER A 392 16.16 -2.55 5.32
C SER A 392 14.66 -2.71 5.04
N ALA A 393 14.31 -3.06 3.80
CA ALA A 393 12.91 -3.36 3.44
C ALA A 393 12.33 -4.57 4.20
N ARG A 394 13.21 -5.42 4.76
CA ARG A 394 12.80 -6.53 5.65
C ARG A 394 12.34 -6.01 7.01
N LEU A 395 13.02 -5.00 7.56
CA LEU A 395 12.63 -4.37 8.83
C LEU A 395 11.26 -3.72 8.71
N VAL A 396 11.03 -2.91 7.68
CA VAL A 396 9.71 -2.27 7.44
C VAL A 396 8.60 -3.32 7.38
N ARG A 397 8.76 -4.35 6.54
CA ARG A 397 7.79 -5.44 6.42
C ARG A 397 7.57 -6.20 7.74
N ARG A 398 8.62 -6.41 8.54
CA ARG A 398 8.50 -7.05 9.86
C ARG A 398 7.63 -6.20 10.79
N VAL A 399 7.83 -4.88 10.82
CA VAL A 399 7.05 -3.96 11.65
C VAL A 399 5.59 -3.90 11.20
N VAL A 400 5.33 -3.78 9.89
CA VAL A 400 3.96 -3.80 9.34
C VAL A 400 3.27 -5.14 9.65
N SER A 401 3.96 -6.26 9.43
CA SER A 401 3.42 -7.59 9.77
C SER A 401 3.13 -7.72 11.26
N SER A 402 4.03 -7.26 12.14
CA SER A 402 3.82 -7.27 13.59
C SER A 402 2.56 -6.48 13.97
N LEU A 403 2.38 -5.28 13.41
CA LEU A 403 1.18 -4.47 13.63
C LEU A 403 -0.10 -5.23 13.25
N MET A 404 -0.10 -5.88 12.09
CA MET A 404 -1.31 -6.49 11.53
C MET A 404 -1.62 -7.89 12.09
N THR A 405 -0.64 -8.61 12.65
CA THR A 405 -0.83 -10.02 13.07
C THR A 405 -0.64 -10.28 14.55
N ALA A 406 0.13 -9.44 15.26
CA ALA A 406 0.50 -9.69 16.66
C ALA A 406 -0.24 -8.79 17.66
N HIS A 407 -1.00 -7.82 17.18
CA HIS A 407 -1.59 -6.76 18.00
C HIS A 407 -3.08 -6.56 17.71
N GLU A 408 -3.79 -6.01 18.69
CA GLU A 408 -5.23 -5.78 18.61
C GLU A 408 -5.60 -4.43 19.22
N PHE A 409 -6.61 -3.77 18.66
CA PHE A 409 -7.00 -2.39 18.98
C PHE A 409 -8.49 -2.25 19.33
N SER A 410 -9.15 -3.33 19.75
CA SER A 410 -10.59 -3.35 20.10
C SER A 410 -10.94 -2.57 21.37
N THR A 411 -9.99 -2.44 22.30
CA THR A 411 -10.16 -1.75 23.60
C THR A 411 -8.96 -0.83 23.86
N VAL A 412 -9.12 0.10 24.80
CA VAL A 412 -8.07 1.08 25.15
C VAL A 412 -6.86 0.35 25.73
N GLU A 413 -7.08 -0.63 26.61
CA GLU A 413 -6.02 -1.39 27.28
C GLU A 413 -5.21 -2.21 26.28
N ARG A 414 -5.88 -2.89 25.34
CA ARG A 414 -5.19 -3.63 24.26
C ARG A 414 -4.41 -2.71 23.34
N ALA A 415 -4.97 -1.54 23.00
CA ALA A 415 -4.27 -0.54 22.19
C ALA A 415 -3.02 0.02 22.89
N ILE A 416 -3.07 0.26 24.20
CA ILE A 416 -1.91 0.70 25.00
C ILE A 416 -0.83 -0.40 24.99
N HIS A 417 -1.21 -1.64 25.33
CA HIS A 417 -0.27 -2.75 25.36
C HIS A 417 0.37 -3.03 23.99
N ALA A 418 -0.43 -2.96 22.91
CA ALA A 418 0.05 -3.06 21.54
C ALA A 418 1.05 -1.94 21.19
N THR A 419 0.77 -0.71 21.65
CA THR A 419 1.63 0.45 21.43
C THR A 419 2.97 0.27 22.11
N GLU A 420 2.97 -0.06 23.41
CA GLU A 420 4.19 -0.30 24.18
C GLU A 420 5.04 -1.41 23.55
N THR A 421 4.43 -2.56 23.27
CA THR A 421 5.13 -3.72 22.71
C THR A 421 5.72 -3.43 21.32
N LEU A 422 4.98 -2.72 20.46
CA LEU A 422 5.45 -2.41 19.12
C LEU A 422 6.56 -1.34 19.13
N GLU A 423 6.43 -0.29 19.95
CA GLU A 423 7.46 0.74 20.10
C GLU A 423 8.77 0.14 20.65
N GLU A 424 8.68 -0.74 21.65
CA GLU A 424 9.82 -1.48 22.18
C GLU A 424 10.44 -2.42 21.14
N SER A 425 9.63 -3.12 20.36
CA SER A 425 10.09 -3.98 19.27
C SER A 425 10.86 -3.17 18.20
N ILE A 426 10.34 -2.02 17.77
CA ILE A 426 11.04 -1.15 16.80
C ILE A 426 12.37 -0.67 17.38
N LYS A 427 12.39 -0.26 18.65
CA LYS A 427 13.62 0.15 19.33
C LYS A 427 14.63 -1.00 19.42
N GLY A 428 14.21 -2.19 19.85
CA GLY A 428 15.06 -3.39 19.95
C GLY A 428 15.62 -3.84 18.61
N LEU A 429 14.83 -3.73 17.52
CA LEU A 429 15.30 -3.96 16.15
C LEU A 429 16.41 -3.00 15.72
N CYS A 430 16.47 -1.80 16.30
CA CYS A 430 17.53 -0.83 16.06
C CYS A 430 18.72 -1.00 17.02
N ASP A 431 18.55 -1.70 18.15
CA ASP A 431 19.62 -1.99 19.12
C ASP A 431 20.43 -3.25 18.76
N GLY A 432 20.08 -3.92 17.65
CA GLY A 432 20.70 -5.20 17.25
C GLY A 432 20.25 -6.38 18.12
N ILE A 433 19.33 -6.18 19.06
CA ILE A 433 18.67 -7.22 19.83
C ILE A 433 17.59 -7.82 18.91
N ALA A 434 17.99 -8.77 18.07
CA ALA A 434 17.04 -9.61 17.38
C ALA A 434 16.19 -10.33 18.44
N THR A 435 14.96 -9.88 18.67
CA THR A 435 13.97 -10.69 19.37
C THR A 435 13.80 -11.97 18.55
N VAL A 436 14.42 -13.04 19.05
CA VAL A 436 14.26 -14.40 18.55
C VAL A 436 12.78 -14.73 18.70
N PRO A 437 12.07 -15.11 17.63
CA PRO A 437 10.72 -15.65 17.80
C PRO A 437 10.87 -16.92 18.64
N VAL A 438 10.24 -16.95 19.81
CA VAL A 438 10.04 -18.20 20.55
C VAL A 438 9.15 -19.06 19.67
N ALA A 439 9.78 -19.93 18.87
CA ALA A 439 9.10 -21.01 18.20
C ALA A 439 8.63 -21.97 19.30
N SER A 440 7.36 -21.84 19.70
CA SER A 440 6.67 -22.88 20.45
C SER A 440 6.64 -24.13 19.56
N LYS A 441 7.55 -25.06 19.85
CA LYS A 441 7.47 -26.43 19.33
C LYS A 441 6.24 -27.09 19.95
N ILE A 442 5.08 -26.92 19.32
CA ILE A 442 3.94 -27.78 19.57
C ILE A 442 4.14 -29.01 18.68
N ASN A 443 4.59 -30.11 19.29
CA ASN A 443 4.50 -31.44 18.73
C ASN A 443 3.00 -31.78 18.57
N VAL A 444 2.49 -31.76 17.34
CA VAL A 444 1.20 -32.39 17.03
C VAL A 444 1.49 -33.74 16.40
N SER A 445 1.62 -34.75 17.26
CA SER A 445 1.47 -36.14 16.87
C SER A 445 0.06 -36.60 17.26
N SER A 446 -0.59 -37.24 16.28
CA SER A 446 -1.63 -38.26 16.44
C SER A 446 -3.11 -37.82 16.40
N SER A 447 -3.71 -38.13 15.24
CA SER A 447 -4.95 -38.89 15.06
C SER A 447 -6.19 -38.53 15.88
N ALA A 448 -7.24 -38.11 15.17
CA ALA A 448 -8.62 -38.31 15.58
C ALA A 448 -8.90 -39.80 15.90
N PRO A 449 -9.83 -40.08 16.82
CA PRO A 449 -11.11 -40.58 16.32
C PRO A 449 -12.34 -40.00 17.04
N LEU A 450 -13.47 -40.21 16.36
CA LEU A 450 -14.83 -39.83 16.66
C LEU A 450 -15.50 -40.99 17.43
N LEU A 451 -16.28 -40.69 18.49
CA LEU A 451 -17.58 -41.26 18.90
C LEU A 451 -17.76 -41.55 20.40
N LEU A 452 -18.91 -41.05 20.89
CA LEU A 452 -19.86 -41.53 21.92
C LEU A 452 -19.48 -41.65 23.41
N LEU A 453 -20.24 -40.86 24.21
CA LEU A 453 -21.12 -41.23 25.34
C LEU A 453 -20.60 -42.25 26.38
N GLN A 454 -20.33 -41.79 27.62
CA GLN A 454 -21.14 -42.05 28.84
C GLN A 454 -20.39 -41.69 30.13
N ASP A 455 -21.10 -40.95 30.97
CA ASP A 455 -21.21 -40.86 32.44
C ASP A 455 -20.20 -41.49 33.43
N GLU A 456 -20.09 -40.73 34.53
CA GLU A 456 -19.92 -41.10 35.95
C GLU A 456 -18.53 -41.33 36.59
N ASP A 457 -18.16 -40.30 37.37
CA ASP A 457 -17.96 -40.29 38.83
C ASP A 457 -16.74 -40.96 39.53
N THR A 458 -16.36 -40.23 40.60
CA THR A 458 -15.70 -40.66 41.86
C THR A 458 -14.16 -40.73 42.02
N THR A 459 -13.67 -39.75 42.81
CA THR A 459 -12.77 -39.85 43.98
C THR A 459 -11.32 -40.36 43.86
N HIS A 460 -10.36 -39.42 44.04
CA HIS A 460 -9.35 -39.32 45.12
C HIS A 460 -8.85 -40.60 45.87
N PRO A 461 -7.68 -40.54 46.55
CA PRO A 461 -6.37 -39.98 46.22
C PRO A 461 -5.19 -40.85 46.77
N GLN A 462 -4.00 -40.23 46.84
CA GLN A 462 -2.97 -40.36 47.89
C GLN A 462 -1.72 -41.23 47.67
N GLY A 463 -0.60 -40.51 47.80
CA GLY A 463 0.56 -40.88 48.62
C GLY A 463 1.72 -41.51 47.83
N SER A 464 2.99 -41.20 48.07
CA SER A 464 3.65 -40.29 49.01
C SER A 464 5.16 -40.57 48.89
N VAL A 465 5.98 -39.52 48.95
CA VAL A 465 7.25 -39.45 49.70
C VAL A 465 8.50 -40.14 49.09
N ASP A 466 9.35 -39.29 48.49
CA ASP A 466 10.76 -38.97 48.85
C ASP A 466 11.85 -40.09 48.92
N PRO A 467 13.15 -39.78 49.15
CA PRO A 467 14.04 -39.14 48.17
C PRO A 467 15.49 -39.70 48.17
N ASN A 468 16.27 -39.37 47.12
CA ASN A 468 17.73 -39.08 47.14
C ASN A 468 18.74 -40.21 47.55
N PRO A 469 20.07 -39.99 47.39
CA PRO A 469 20.81 -39.56 46.20
C PRO A 469 22.14 -40.35 45.99
N ASP A 470 22.88 -39.95 44.95
CA ASP A 470 24.34 -39.72 44.96
C ASP A 470 25.29 -40.73 44.27
N SER A 471 26.40 -40.13 43.80
CA SER A 471 27.62 -40.63 43.15
C SER A 471 27.55 -40.89 41.64
N THR A 472 27.96 -39.96 40.78
CA THR A 472 29.34 -39.60 40.36
C THR A 472 30.21 -40.80 39.96
N VAL A 473 30.67 -40.81 38.70
CA VAL A 473 32.05 -41.10 38.22
C VAL A 473 32.04 -41.09 36.67
N GLU A 474 32.65 -40.06 36.09
CA GLU A 474 33.34 -40.09 34.78
C GLU A 474 34.70 -40.80 34.96
N PRO A 475 35.38 -41.39 33.95
CA PRO A 475 35.75 -40.66 32.71
C PRO A 475 36.04 -41.47 31.42
N SER A 476 36.34 -40.71 30.37
CA SER A 476 37.35 -40.95 29.32
C SER A 476 37.00 -41.70 28.01
N LYS A 477 36.94 -40.89 26.94
CA LYS A 477 37.64 -40.98 25.63
C LYS A 477 37.90 -42.37 25.02
N ALA A 478 37.37 -42.61 23.82
CA ALA A 478 38.14 -42.82 22.58
C ALA A 478 37.22 -43.00 21.36
N GLN A 479 37.66 -42.45 20.22
CA GLN A 479 37.09 -42.55 18.88
C GLN A 479 37.31 -43.95 18.27
N ALA A 480 36.39 -44.42 17.42
CA ALA A 480 36.64 -44.80 16.02
C ALA A 480 35.42 -45.54 15.40
N ASP A 481 34.99 -45.00 14.26
CA ASP A 481 34.54 -45.67 13.03
C ASP A 481 33.54 -46.85 13.10
N GLU A 482 32.29 -46.56 12.73
CA GLU A 482 31.23 -47.54 12.50
C GLU A 482 30.81 -47.55 11.02
N GLU A 483 31.18 -48.61 10.30
CA GLU A 483 30.62 -48.98 8.99
C GLU A 483 29.24 -49.60 9.18
N ALA A 484 28.22 -49.03 8.54
CA ALA A 484 26.84 -49.52 8.57
C ALA A 484 26.58 -50.59 7.49
N PRO A 485 25.77 -51.64 7.77
CA PRO A 485 25.25 -52.52 6.74
C PRO A 485 23.88 -52.07 6.22
N ILE A 486 23.67 -52.38 4.95
CA ILE A 486 22.54 -52.03 4.09
C ILE A 486 21.32 -52.91 4.41
N SER A 487 20.12 -52.31 4.44
CA SER A 487 18.85 -53.03 4.30
C SER A 487 17.91 -52.28 3.35
N THR A 488 17.49 -53.01 2.32
CA THR A 488 16.69 -52.61 1.17
C THR A 488 15.19 -52.64 1.46
N PHE A 489 14.46 -51.54 1.22
CA PHE A 489 13.02 -51.60 0.93
C PHE A 489 12.61 -50.53 -0.12
N LEU A 490 12.30 -51.04 -1.31
CA LEU A 490 11.40 -50.58 -2.39
C LEU A 490 10.96 -49.09 -2.42
N ASP A 491 11.47 -48.36 -3.42
CA ASP A 491 11.06 -47.00 -3.76
C ASP A 491 9.64 -46.92 -4.35
N VAL A 492 8.80 -46.09 -3.74
CA VAL A 492 7.50 -45.63 -4.25
C VAL A 492 7.73 -44.52 -5.29
N PRO A 493 7.03 -44.49 -6.45
CA PRO A 493 7.30 -43.53 -7.51
C PRO A 493 7.09 -42.08 -7.06
N ARG A 494 8.18 -41.31 -7.01
CA ARG A 494 8.18 -39.88 -6.71
C ARG A 494 7.58 -39.10 -7.88
N THR A 495 6.51 -38.37 -7.63
CA THR A 495 6.05 -37.30 -8.51
C THR A 495 7.07 -36.15 -8.50
N PRO A 496 7.40 -35.54 -9.66
CA PRO A 496 8.36 -34.44 -9.68
C PRO A 496 7.80 -33.22 -8.93
N PRO A 497 8.63 -32.47 -8.20
CA PRO A 497 8.17 -31.31 -7.46
C PRO A 497 7.61 -30.26 -8.42
N ARG A 498 6.45 -29.73 -8.04
CA ARG A 498 5.78 -28.60 -8.68
C ARG A 498 6.78 -27.45 -8.74
N ARG A 499 7.26 -27.09 -9.96
CA ARG A 499 8.02 -25.87 -10.17
C ARG A 499 7.16 -24.69 -9.71
N ALA A 500 7.43 -24.16 -8.53
CA ALA A 500 7.08 -22.79 -8.21
C ALA A 500 7.82 -21.93 -9.25
N GLY A 501 7.07 -21.19 -10.06
CA GLY A 501 7.65 -20.20 -10.95
C GLY A 501 8.25 -19.09 -10.09
N ALA A 502 9.49 -19.28 -9.64
CA ALA A 502 10.29 -18.20 -9.09
C ALA A 502 10.47 -17.17 -10.21
N LEU A 503 9.85 -16.01 -10.04
CA LEU A 503 10.21 -14.82 -10.80
C LEU A 503 11.73 -14.63 -10.70
N PRO A 504 12.41 -14.22 -11.78
CA PRO A 504 13.87 -14.13 -11.78
C PRO A 504 14.33 -13.23 -10.64
N GLU A 505 15.23 -13.77 -9.82
CA GLU A 505 15.87 -13.07 -8.71
C GLU A 505 16.49 -11.78 -9.25
N ILE A 506 15.92 -10.66 -8.82
CA ILE A 506 16.36 -9.33 -9.20
C ILE A 506 17.78 -9.19 -8.66
N SER A 507 18.76 -9.04 -9.56
CA SER A 507 20.19 -8.87 -9.23
C SER A 507 20.35 -7.98 -7.99
N PRO A 508 21.05 -8.48 -6.93
CA PRO A 508 21.06 -7.85 -5.62
C PRO A 508 21.51 -6.39 -5.71
N ASN A 509 21.00 -5.56 -4.80
CA ASN A 509 21.46 -4.18 -4.68
C ASN A 509 22.99 -4.20 -4.53
N PRO A 510 23.77 -3.49 -5.38
CA PRO A 510 25.23 -3.45 -5.25
C PRO A 510 25.70 -2.81 -3.93
N PHE A 511 24.82 -2.12 -3.21
CA PHE A 511 25.10 -1.55 -1.89
C PHE A 511 24.67 -2.49 -0.77
N PRO A 512 25.42 -2.55 0.35
CA PRO A 512 25.02 -3.32 1.52
C PRO A 512 23.67 -2.83 2.05
N GLU A 513 22.85 -3.74 2.60
CA GLU A 513 21.62 -3.34 3.28
C GLU A 513 21.96 -2.44 4.48
N PRO A 514 21.23 -1.33 4.70
CA PRO A 514 21.49 -0.47 5.83
C PRO A 514 21.18 -1.21 7.14
N VAL A 515 22.12 -1.11 8.08
CA VAL A 515 21.96 -1.66 9.43
C VAL A 515 21.30 -0.59 10.30
N ALA A 516 20.14 -0.89 10.85
CA ALA A 516 19.49 -0.01 11.82
C ALA A 516 20.33 0.01 13.10
N SER A 517 20.60 1.20 13.63
CA SER A 517 21.33 1.43 14.88
C SER A 517 20.51 2.32 15.82
N MET A 518 20.86 2.34 17.10
CA MET A 518 20.24 3.26 18.07
C MET A 518 20.45 4.74 17.70
N ASP A 519 21.58 5.08 17.07
CA ASP A 519 21.81 6.40 16.51
C ASP A 519 20.75 6.70 15.43
N THR A 520 20.56 5.79 14.47
CA THR A 520 19.52 5.89 13.43
C THR A 520 18.12 6.03 14.04
N TYR A 521 17.84 5.30 15.12
CA TYR A 521 16.57 5.36 15.83
C TYR A 521 16.29 6.76 16.37
N HIS A 522 17.22 7.35 17.12
CA HIS A 522 17.03 8.67 17.75
C HIS A 522 17.12 9.82 16.75
N THR A 523 17.95 9.70 15.72
CA THR A 523 18.20 10.79 14.77
C THR A 523 17.18 10.86 13.64
N HIS A 524 16.64 9.72 13.17
CA HIS A 524 15.80 9.67 11.96
C HIS A 524 14.45 8.97 12.14
N ILE A 525 14.37 7.90 12.94
CA ILE A 525 13.15 7.07 13.02
C ILE A 525 12.15 7.65 14.01
N TYR A 526 12.56 7.82 15.27
CA TYR A 526 11.69 8.23 16.37
C TYR A 526 11.80 9.73 16.62
N GLY A 527 10.68 10.38 16.92
CA GLY A 527 10.67 11.74 17.44
C GLY A 527 9.38 12.06 18.16
N SER A 528 9.36 13.14 18.93
CA SER A 528 8.20 13.53 19.71
C SER A 528 8.03 15.05 19.75
N ILE A 529 6.78 15.49 19.93
CA ILE A 529 6.45 16.90 20.08
C ILE A 529 5.32 17.09 21.08
N ALA A 530 5.55 17.96 22.06
CA ALA A 530 4.52 18.39 23.01
C ALA A 530 3.79 19.60 22.43
N VAL A 531 2.46 19.53 22.43
CA VAL A 531 1.56 20.55 21.92
C VAL A 531 0.74 21.08 23.08
N ASN A 532 0.66 22.40 23.20
CA ASN A 532 -0.16 23.07 24.19
C ASN A 532 -0.86 24.27 23.54
N ASN A 533 -1.93 23.98 22.82
CA ASN A 533 -2.74 24.97 22.13
C ASN A 533 -4.11 25.11 22.82
N PRO A 534 -4.79 26.27 22.68
CA PRO A 534 -6.15 26.43 23.17
C PRO A 534 -7.06 25.28 22.70
N ALA A 535 -7.86 24.75 23.62
CA ALA A 535 -8.85 23.74 23.26
C ALA A 535 -9.88 24.33 22.28
N LEU A 536 -10.41 23.49 21.39
CA LEU A 536 -11.57 23.89 20.61
C LEU A 536 -12.71 24.24 21.57
N SER A 537 -13.42 25.33 21.28
CA SER A 537 -14.67 25.60 21.99
C SER A 537 -15.55 24.35 21.89
N PRO A 538 -16.21 23.93 22.99
CA PRO A 538 -17.20 22.88 22.92
C PRO A 538 -18.13 23.25 21.78
N ARG A 539 -18.26 22.37 20.79
CA ARG A 539 -19.26 22.54 19.75
C ARG A 539 -20.56 22.70 20.51
N ALA A 540 -21.09 23.93 20.57
CA ALA A 540 -22.33 24.22 21.28
C ALA A 540 -23.29 23.13 20.85
N ALA A 541 -23.80 22.38 21.84
CA ALA A 541 -24.87 21.44 21.60
C ALA A 541 -25.88 22.21 20.75
N ALA A 542 -26.07 21.76 19.51
CA ALA A 542 -27.06 22.34 18.64
C ALA A 542 -28.38 22.18 19.38
N ASP A 543 -28.83 23.28 19.95
CA ASP A 543 -30.19 23.61 20.33
C ASP A 543 -31.01 22.39 20.81
N ALA A 544 -30.84 22.01 22.08
CA ALA A 544 -31.91 21.37 22.83
C ALA A 544 -33.01 22.40 23.15
N GLY A 545 -33.51 23.09 22.11
CA GLY A 545 -34.77 23.79 22.14
C GLY A 545 -35.86 22.73 22.10
N LYS A 546 -36.77 22.77 23.08
CA LYS A 546 -37.99 21.94 23.13
C LYS A 546 -38.70 21.95 21.77
N ALA A 547 -38.54 20.88 21.00
CA ALA A 547 -39.42 20.57 19.89
C ALA A 547 -40.40 19.50 20.38
N GLU A 548 -41.65 19.90 20.59
CA GLU A 548 -42.76 18.99 20.79
C GLU A 548 -42.77 17.95 19.67
N GLU A 549 -42.81 16.67 20.04
CA GLU A 549 -43.02 15.55 19.14
C GLU A 549 -44.38 15.69 18.46
N LYS A 550 -44.40 16.18 17.22
CA LYS A 550 -45.55 15.97 16.33
C LYS A 550 -45.44 14.55 15.76
N PRO A 551 -46.44 13.68 15.97
CA PRO A 551 -46.40 12.32 15.46
C PRO A 551 -46.47 12.32 13.93
N VAL A 552 -45.53 11.61 13.30
CA VAL A 552 -45.48 11.41 11.85
C VAL A 552 -46.56 10.41 11.45
N THR A 553 -47.57 10.89 10.72
CA THR A 553 -48.63 10.05 10.14
C THR A 553 -48.07 9.22 8.98
N MET A 554 -47.87 7.92 9.18
CA MET A 554 -47.57 7.00 8.09
C MET A 554 -48.80 6.80 7.19
N LEU A 555 -48.75 7.36 5.98
CA LEU A 555 -49.70 7.04 4.92
C LEU A 555 -49.44 5.63 4.39
N THR A 556 -50.29 4.69 4.79
CA THR A 556 -50.29 3.32 4.26
C THR A 556 -50.87 3.31 2.84
N VAL A 557 -50.06 2.89 1.87
CA VAL A 557 -50.49 2.72 0.48
C VAL A 557 -51.44 1.51 0.38
N ARG A 558 -52.73 1.77 0.12
CA ARG A 558 -53.73 0.74 -0.19
C ARG A 558 -53.39 0.03 -1.50
N LYS A 559 -53.00 -1.24 -1.43
CA LYS A 559 -52.98 -2.16 -2.60
C LYS A 559 -54.42 -2.41 -3.08
N LYS A 560 -54.71 -1.98 -4.31
CA LYS A 560 -55.99 -2.21 -4.99
C LYS A 560 -56.10 -3.69 -5.40
N LYS A 561 -57.11 -4.41 -4.89
CA LYS A 561 -57.41 -5.80 -5.30
C LYS A 561 -57.92 -5.81 -6.75
N ARG A 562 -57.34 -6.69 -7.56
CA ARG A 562 -57.74 -7.00 -8.94
C ARG A 562 -59.04 -7.82 -8.90
N LYS A 563 -60.07 -7.34 -9.61
CA LYS A 563 -61.37 -8.00 -9.75
C LYS A 563 -61.19 -9.22 -10.67
N VAL A 564 -61.64 -10.39 -10.21
CA VAL A 564 -61.82 -11.58 -11.05
C VAL A 564 -63.27 -11.50 -11.55
N GLU A 565 -63.45 -11.41 -12.86
CA GLU A 565 -64.75 -11.56 -13.51
C GLU A 565 -65.12 -13.04 -13.55
N ALA A 566 -66.39 -13.31 -13.26
CA ALA A 566 -67.05 -14.59 -13.53
C ALA A 566 -67.74 -14.49 -14.88
#